data_AF-A0AA88I389-F1
#
_entry.id   AF-A0AA88I389-F1
#
_cell.length_a   1.000
_cell.length_b   1.000
_cell.length_c   1.000
_cell.angle_alpha   90.00
_cell.angle_beta   90.00
_cell.angle_gamma   90.00
#
_symmetry.space_group_name_H-M   'P 1'
#
loop_
_entity.id
_entity.type
_entity.pdbx_description
1 polymer ?
#
loop_
_entity_poly.entity_id
_entity_poly.type
_entity_poly.pdbx_seq_one_letter_code
_entity_poly.pdbx_strand_id
1 'polypeptide(L)'
;MSLLCGCLSSKIASDDEEEIRVEKSKIETKQSVAIAANAETDVGLKVPEMSIEAEKIEIYNDQLTKETTKVTEITNFTNVSHTAEIQRVSNGISSLEKIQSHNIPEMKEILQDVPDGIVLLLRDLELDSKMSADLTKLIGRLEAVTCRLENIASATDMASTSQDEVAPNVIAFDTLLNGPLKKFVELSNTIGGDVSKVGAMVFDAFNAERGVLVIASKSKQPSQEELVKILAPVSELIQSIQDFREKNRKSAFFNHLSAISEGIPALGWVAVTPAPAPYVKEMNDAGQFYTNRVLKDWKEKDKTHVDWVKVWIQTLNDLQAYVKQHHTTGLMWNPSGKSATASVPSVQPKVALQMPGPPPPPPMGNLDLSTPKESAEDARNKLFSELNKGEAITSGLKKVTQDMQTHKNPSLRSGPAPFKAAPLGETVSKASLVSTPTSKPPKMELDGKKWIVEYQKNQSNLVITETEMNQVVYIFKCENSTIQVKGKINSIVMDSCKRVGVVFDSVVSSMEFVNCQSTQMQVTGVVPTISIDKTDGCQIYLSKDSLNVVVVSSKSSEMNILVPKDNGDYVEYALPEQYRTTFNGTGLTTVVSDIA
;
A
#
# COMPACT_ATOMS: atom_id res chain seq x y z
N MET A 1 4.44 29.55 17.06
CA MET A 1 3.36 30.20 16.31
C MET A 1 3.76 31.56 15.74
N SER A 2 4.43 32.44 16.49
CA SER A 2 4.84 33.77 15.98
C SER A 2 5.81 33.75 14.78
N LEU A 3 6.65 32.71 14.65
CA LEU A 3 7.53 32.48 13.49
C LEU A 3 6.77 32.01 12.23
N LEU A 4 5.71 31.21 12.40
CA LEU A 4 4.84 30.74 11.30
C LEU A 4 3.94 31.87 10.78
N CYS A 5 3.47 32.74 11.67
CA CYS A 5 2.68 33.91 11.34
C CYS A 5 3.52 34.97 10.59
N GLY A 6 4.79 35.14 10.97
CA GLY A 6 5.74 35.98 10.23
C GLY A 6 6.05 35.46 8.82
N CYS A 7 6.27 34.14 8.66
CA CYS A 7 6.54 33.54 7.34
C CYS A 7 5.33 33.54 6.40
N LEU A 8 4.10 33.34 6.90
CA LEU A 8 2.89 33.46 6.07
C LEU A 8 2.63 34.92 5.67
N SER A 9 2.81 35.86 6.60
CA SER A 9 2.62 37.29 6.30
C SER A 9 3.66 37.82 5.30
N SER A 10 4.89 37.27 5.29
CA SER A 10 5.91 37.61 4.29
C SER A 10 5.69 36.95 2.93
N LYS A 11 5.07 35.76 2.91
CA LYS A 11 4.81 34.99 1.67
C LYS A 11 3.59 35.54 0.91
N ILE A 12 2.54 35.93 1.63
CA ILE A 12 1.35 36.59 1.04
C ILE A 12 1.75 37.97 0.50
N ALA A 13 2.56 38.74 1.24
CA ALA A 13 3.09 40.01 0.76
C ALA A 13 4.00 39.85 -0.47
N SER A 14 4.76 38.75 -0.59
CA SER A 14 5.64 38.53 -1.75
C SER A 14 4.88 38.08 -2.99
N ASP A 15 3.85 37.24 -2.85
CA ASP A 15 3.07 36.75 -3.99
C ASP A 15 2.16 37.87 -4.55
N ASP A 16 1.61 38.74 -3.69
CA ASP A 16 0.86 39.95 -4.10
C ASP A 16 1.79 41.01 -4.73
N GLU A 17 3.03 41.18 -4.25
CA GLU A 17 4.02 42.08 -4.89
C GLU A 17 4.45 41.60 -6.28
N GLU A 18 4.60 40.29 -6.48
CA GLU A 18 4.95 39.71 -7.78
C GLU A 18 3.81 39.87 -8.79
N GLU A 19 2.55 39.66 -8.38
CA GLU A 19 1.37 39.86 -9.22
C GLU A 19 1.16 41.35 -9.57
N ILE A 20 1.36 42.26 -8.60
CA ILE A 20 1.35 43.72 -8.84
C ILE A 20 2.50 44.13 -9.77
N ARG A 21 3.70 43.54 -9.63
CA ARG A 21 4.85 43.81 -10.50
C ARG A 21 4.61 43.36 -11.94
N VAL A 22 3.99 42.20 -12.12
CA VAL A 22 3.60 41.68 -13.44
C VAL A 22 2.55 42.58 -14.09
N GLU A 23 1.55 43.04 -13.35
CA GLU A 23 0.50 43.89 -13.89
C GLU A 23 1.04 45.31 -14.19
N LYS A 24 1.94 45.84 -13.37
CA LYS A 24 2.64 47.10 -13.60
C LYS A 24 3.56 47.04 -14.83
N SER A 25 4.24 45.91 -15.04
CA SER A 25 5.04 45.63 -16.25
C SER A 25 4.16 45.59 -17.51
N LYS A 26 2.96 44.98 -17.45
CA LYS A 26 2.00 45.00 -18.57
C LYS A 26 1.51 46.42 -18.87
N ILE A 27 1.30 47.25 -17.84
CA ILE A 27 0.90 48.65 -18.00
C ILE A 27 2.03 49.49 -18.61
N GLU A 28 3.27 49.34 -18.13
CA GLU A 28 4.45 50.02 -18.68
C GLU A 28 4.72 49.60 -20.13
N THR A 29 4.51 48.33 -20.47
CA THR A 29 4.61 47.82 -21.85
C THR A 29 3.54 48.45 -22.75
N LYS A 30 2.29 48.56 -22.27
CA LYS A 30 1.20 49.23 -23.00
C LYS A 30 1.44 50.74 -23.18
N GLN A 31 2.00 51.41 -22.17
CA GLN A 31 2.42 52.82 -22.28
C GLN A 31 3.57 53.01 -23.28
N SER A 32 4.53 52.08 -23.32
CA SER A 32 5.65 52.10 -24.27
C SER A 32 5.19 51.97 -25.73
N VAL A 33 4.20 51.11 -25.98
CA VAL A 33 3.59 50.93 -27.31
C VAL A 33 2.80 52.18 -27.74
N ALA A 34 2.11 52.84 -26.82
CA ALA A 34 1.40 54.09 -27.10
C ALA A 34 2.36 55.26 -27.42
N ILE A 35 3.52 55.32 -26.75
CA ILE A 35 4.56 56.33 -27.02
C ILE A 35 5.25 56.07 -28.37
N ALA A 36 5.48 54.80 -28.73
CA ALA A 36 6.05 54.43 -30.03
C ALA A 36 5.12 54.77 -31.21
N ALA A 37 3.80 54.60 -31.05
CA ALA A 37 2.81 55.01 -32.05
C ALA A 37 2.78 56.54 -32.30
N ASN A 38 3.13 57.35 -31.29
CA ASN A 38 3.27 58.81 -31.44
C ASN A 38 4.58 59.23 -32.13
N ALA A 39 5.60 58.37 -32.18
CA ALA A 39 6.90 58.69 -32.79
C ALA A 39 6.94 58.50 -34.32
N GLU A 40 5.98 57.77 -34.90
CA GLU A 40 5.89 57.51 -36.35
C GLU A 40 5.10 58.58 -37.14
N THR A 41 4.63 59.66 -36.50
CA THR A 41 3.83 60.72 -37.17
C THR A 41 4.62 61.97 -37.59
N ASP A 42 5.95 61.93 -37.60
CA ASP A 42 6.80 63.04 -38.06
C ASP A 42 7.50 62.78 -39.41
N VAL A 43 6.72 62.34 -40.42
CA VAL A 43 7.04 62.60 -41.84
C VAL A 43 5.72 62.80 -42.58
N GLY A 44 5.42 64.05 -42.90
CA GLY A 44 4.05 64.49 -43.21
C GLY A 44 3.41 63.97 -44.49
N LEU A 45 2.07 63.85 -44.46
CA LEU A 45 1.15 64.49 -45.40
C LEU A 45 -0.31 64.38 -44.94
N LYS A 46 -0.99 65.55 -44.86
CA LYS A 46 -2.45 65.80 -44.98
C LYS A 46 -3.47 65.11 -44.04
N VAL A 47 -3.97 65.95 -43.12
CA VAL A 47 -5.16 65.86 -42.25
C VAL A 47 -6.45 65.68 -43.07
N PRO A 48 -7.28 64.64 -42.80
CA PRO A 48 -8.55 64.85 -42.09
C PRO A 48 -8.97 63.68 -41.15
N GLU A 49 -8.04 62.88 -40.62
CA GLU A 49 -8.34 61.71 -39.75
C GLU A 49 -8.02 61.93 -38.26
N MET A 50 -7.47 63.08 -37.87
CA MET A 50 -7.02 63.33 -36.49
C MET A 50 -8.13 63.64 -35.47
N SER A 51 -9.37 63.85 -35.89
CA SER A 51 -10.46 64.20 -34.95
C SER A 51 -11.13 62.98 -34.31
N ILE A 52 -11.07 61.81 -34.95
CA ILE A 52 -11.77 60.60 -34.48
C ILE A 52 -10.91 59.81 -33.49
N GLU A 53 -9.57 59.80 -33.68
CA GLU A 53 -8.65 59.11 -32.77
C GLU A 53 -8.47 59.84 -31.43
N ALA A 54 -8.52 61.18 -31.42
CA ALA A 54 -8.47 61.96 -30.17
C ALA A 54 -9.68 61.68 -29.25
N GLU A 55 -10.87 61.57 -29.83
CA GLU A 55 -12.11 61.30 -29.09
C GLU A 55 -12.14 59.86 -28.53
N LYS A 56 -11.61 58.88 -29.28
CA LYS A 56 -11.44 57.50 -28.77
C LYS A 56 -10.42 57.41 -27.63
N ILE A 57 -9.33 58.18 -27.69
CA ILE A 57 -8.31 58.22 -26.63
C ILE A 57 -8.88 58.84 -25.35
N GLU A 58 -9.72 59.88 -25.48
CA GLU A 58 -10.38 60.51 -24.33
C GLU A 58 -11.38 59.56 -23.66
N ILE A 59 -12.18 58.82 -24.44
CA ILE A 59 -13.08 57.78 -23.93
C ILE A 59 -12.31 56.65 -23.22
N TYR A 60 -11.18 56.23 -23.80
CA TYR A 60 -10.35 55.18 -23.20
C TYR A 60 -9.71 55.63 -21.88
N ASN A 61 -9.23 56.88 -21.80
CA ASN A 61 -8.67 57.44 -20.57
C ASN A 61 -9.74 57.66 -19.49
N ASP A 62 -10.96 58.04 -19.85
CA ASP A 62 -12.08 58.14 -18.89
C ASP A 62 -12.49 56.76 -18.35
N GLN A 63 -12.47 55.72 -19.20
CA GLN A 63 -12.67 54.33 -18.78
C GLN A 63 -11.55 53.84 -17.84
N LEU A 64 -10.29 54.16 -18.16
CA LEU A 64 -9.14 53.79 -17.33
C LEU A 64 -9.20 54.46 -15.95
N THR A 65 -9.65 55.71 -15.91
CA THR A 65 -9.81 56.48 -14.66
C THR A 65 -10.93 55.91 -13.79
N LYS A 66 -12.06 55.50 -14.41
CA LYS A 66 -13.16 54.81 -13.72
C LYS A 66 -12.75 53.46 -13.15
N GLU A 67 -12.00 52.66 -13.91
CA GLU A 67 -11.49 51.37 -13.43
C GLU A 67 -10.46 51.54 -12.31
N THR A 68 -9.56 52.53 -12.42
CA THR A 68 -8.60 52.87 -11.35
C THR A 68 -9.31 53.31 -10.07
N THR A 69 -10.41 54.05 -10.18
CA THR A 69 -11.22 54.48 -9.04
C THR A 69 -11.92 53.28 -8.38
N LYS A 70 -12.50 52.36 -9.17
CA LYS A 70 -13.10 51.12 -8.64
C LYS A 70 -12.08 50.24 -7.92
N VAL A 71 -10.89 50.07 -8.49
CA VAL A 71 -9.80 49.31 -7.84
C VAL A 71 -9.44 49.95 -6.51
N THR A 72 -9.31 51.28 -6.46
CA THR A 72 -9.01 52.02 -5.23
C THR A 72 -10.11 51.88 -4.17
N GLU A 73 -11.39 51.90 -4.58
CA GLU A 73 -12.53 51.68 -3.68
C GLU A 73 -12.58 50.24 -3.14
N ILE A 74 -12.31 49.25 -4.00
CA ILE A 74 -12.24 47.83 -3.60
C ILE A 74 -11.11 47.63 -2.59
N THR A 75 -9.91 48.16 -2.86
CA THR A 75 -8.75 48.09 -1.95
C THR A 75 -9.02 48.77 -0.61
N ASN A 76 -9.69 49.92 -0.60
CA ASN A 76 -10.05 50.61 0.63
C ASN A 76 -11.12 49.83 1.43
N PHE A 77 -12.09 49.22 0.75
CA PHE A 77 -13.11 48.39 1.41
C PHE A 77 -12.49 47.12 2.03
N THR A 78 -11.55 46.46 1.34
CA THR A 78 -10.84 45.29 1.88
C THR A 78 -9.97 45.65 3.09
N ASN A 79 -9.25 46.78 3.02
CA ASN A 79 -8.42 47.24 4.13
C ASN A 79 -9.23 47.59 5.39
N VAL A 80 -10.41 48.22 5.23
CA VAL A 80 -11.31 48.52 6.35
C VAL A 80 -11.91 47.23 6.94
N SER A 81 -12.29 46.26 6.10
CA SER A 81 -12.82 44.97 6.54
C SER A 81 -11.79 44.16 7.33
N HIS A 82 -10.56 44.04 6.81
CA HIS A 82 -9.47 43.33 7.49
C HIS A 82 -9.07 44.00 8.81
N THR A 83 -9.09 45.33 8.89
CA THR A 83 -8.80 46.05 10.14
C THR A 83 -9.88 45.77 11.21
N ALA A 84 -11.15 45.67 10.81
CA ALA A 84 -12.25 45.35 11.73
C ALA A 84 -12.20 43.88 12.21
N GLU A 85 -11.80 42.95 11.35
CA GLU A 85 -11.62 41.54 11.71
C GLU A 85 -10.41 41.31 12.61
N ILE A 86 -9.28 41.97 12.33
CA ILE A 86 -8.09 41.94 13.19
C ILE A 86 -8.42 42.47 14.58
N GLN A 87 -9.21 43.55 14.69
CA GLN A 87 -9.64 44.10 15.97
C GLN A 87 -10.59 43.13 16.72
N ARG A 88 -11.50 42.45 16.01
CA ARG A 88 -12.36 41.41 16.61
C ARG A 88 -11.56 40.22 17.12
N VAL A 89 -10.59 39.75 16.36
CA VAL A 89 -9.73 38.62 16.74
C VAL A 89 -8.84 39.00 17.92
N SER A 90 -8.27 40.21 17.95
CA SER A 90 -7.47 40.73 19.07
C SER A 90 -8.28 40.82 20.37
N ASN A 91 -9.54 41.27 20.29
CA ASN A 91 -10.47 41.31 21.43
C ASN A 91 -10.89 39.91 21.90
N GLY A 92 -11.04 38.96 20.97
CA GLY A 92 -11.32 37.55 21.27
C GLY A 92 -10.17 36.87 22.01
N ILE A 93 -8.93 37.10 21.56
CA ILE A 93 -7.71 36.57 22.20
C ILE A 93 -7.57 37.12 23.63
N SER A 94 -7.79 38.43 23.83
CA SER A 94 -7.76 39.06 25.16
C SER A 94 -8.83 38.52 26.12
N SER A 95 -9.94 37.99 25.59
CA SER A 95 -11.01 37.38 26.37
C SER A 95 -10.72 35.92 26.73
N LEU A 96 -10.05 35.18 25.84
CA LEU A 96 -9.60 33.81 26.07
C LEU A 96 -8.46 33.73 27.11
N GLU A 97 -7.55 34.71 27.10
CA GLU A 97 -6.50 34.80 28.12
C GLU A 97 -7.05 35.06 29.54
N LYS A 98 -8.19 35.74 29.66
CA LYS A 98 -8.89 35.91 30.95
C LYS A 98 -9.53 34.61 31.43
N ILE A 99 -10.05 33.77 30.53
CA ILE A 99 -10.69 32.48 30.83
C ILE A 99 -9.68 31.44 31.33
N GLN A 100 -8.42 31.53 30.89
CA GLN A 100 -7.35 30.59 31.25
C GLN A 100 -6.86 30.71 32.72
N SER A 101 -7.40 31.67 33.49
CA SER A 101 -6.93 31.99 34.85
C SER A 101 -7.77 31.41 36.00
N HIS A 102 -8.91 30.76 35.75
CA HIS A 102 -9.79 30.24 36.83
C HIS A 102 -10.18 28.77 36.65
N ASN A 103 -10.19 28.04 37.78
CA ASN A 103 -10.20 26.58 37.92
C ASN A 103 -11.57 25.95 37.55
N ILE A 104 -11.54 24.75 36.96
CA ILE A 104 -12.67 24.07 36.28
C ILE A 104 -13.34 23.07 37.24
N PRO A 105 -14.41 23.44 37.97
CA PRO A 105 -15.49 22.48 38.16
C PRO A 105 -16.94 23.02 38.17
N GLU A 106 -17.22 24.26 37.73
CA GLU A 106 -18.61 24.81 37.72
C GLU A 106 -19.20 25.07 36.31
N MET A 107 -18.54 24.67 35.23
CA MET A 107 -19.05 24.81 33.85
C MET A 107 -20.04 23.71 33.43
N LYS A 108 -21.08 23.45 34.23
CA LYS A 108 -22.26 22.71 33.73
C LYS A 108 -23.58 23.42 33.95
N GLU A 109 -23.57 24.53 34.68
CA GLU A 109 -24.77 25.31 34.98
C GLU A 109 -24.88 26.64 34.19
N ILE A 110 -23.87 26.98 33.39
CA ILE A 110 -23.84 28.22 32.55
C ILE A 110 -23.90 27.90 31.04
N LEU A 111 -24.59 26.83 30.65
CA LEU A 111 -24.75 26.44 29.24
C LEU A 111 -26.19 26.56 28.72
N GLN A 112 -27.06 27.28 29.43
CA GLN A 112 -28.44 27.51 29.00
C GLN A 112 -28.70 28.86 28.31
N ASP A 113 -27.73 29.78 28.24
CA ASP A 113 -27.91 31.10 27.63
C ASP A 113 -26.73 31.51 26.72
N VAL A 114 -26.43 30.71 25.69
CA VAL A 114 -25.48 31.12 24.63
C VAL A 114 -26.24 31.41 23.33
N PRO A 115 -26.26 32.65 22.83
CA PRO A 115 -26.94 33.00 21.58
C PRO A 115 -26.34 32.26 20.37
N ASP A 116 -27.20 31.89 19.42
CA ASP A 116 -26.92 31.07 18.23
C ASP A 116 -25.70 31.49 17.38
N GLY A 117 -25.21 32.73 17.52
CA GLY A 117 -24.04 33.24 16.80
C GLY A 117 -22.70 32.61 17.20
N ILE A 118 -22.56 32.10 18.43
CA ILE A 118 -21.27 31.53 18.91
C ILE A 118 -21.07 30.08 18.43
N VAL A 119 -22.16 29.35 18.16
CA VAL A 119 -22.11 27.97 17.63
C VAL A 119 -21.64 27.94 16.18
N LEU A 120 -21.92 28.99 15.40
CA LEU A 120 -21.44 29.13 14.01
C LEU A 120 -19.93 29.41 13.95
N LEU A 121 -19.42 30.28 14.81
CA LEU A 121 -17.98 30.60 14.91
C LEU A 121 -17.12 29.39 15.28
N LEU A 122 -17.62 28.48 16.13
CA LEU A 122 -16.94 27.23 16.47
C LEU A 122 -16.88 26.25 15.29
N ARG A 123 -17.88 26.28 14.40
CA ARG A 123 -17.96 25.43 13.21
C ARG A 123 -17.02 25.91 12.11
N ASP A 124 -16.88 27.23 11.96
CA ASP A 124 -15.97 27.86 11.00
C ASP A 124 -14.49 27.66 11.41
N LEU A 125 -14.17 27.75 12.70
CA LEU A 125 -12.82 27.44 13.21
C LEU A 125 -12.41 25.97 13.01
N GLU A 126 -13.38 25.04 13.07
CA GLU A 126 -13.12 23.62 12.85
C GLU A 126 -12.95 23.28 11.35
N LEU A 127 -13.61 24.05 10.47
CA LEU A 127 -13.41 24.02 9.01
C LEU A 127 -12.03 24.55 8.60
N ASP A 128 -11.57 25.66 9.19
CA ASP A 128 -10.24 26.22 8.93
C ASP A 128 -9.11 25.30 9.39
N SER A 129 -9.28 24.57 10.50
CA SER A 129 -8.30 23.58 10.95
C SER A 129 -8.14 22.41 9.96
N LYS A 130 -9.23 21.99 9.32
CA LYS A 130 -9.22 20.92 8.30
C LYS A 130 -8.58 21.39 7.00
N MET A 131 -8.87 22.63 6.58
CA MET A 131 -8.27 23.21 5.38
C MET A 131 -6.75 23.42 5.53
N SER A 132 -6.30 23.83 6.71
CA SER A 132 -4.86 23.93 7.04
C SER A 132 -4.15 22.57 7.03
N ALA A 133 -4.81 21.53 7.55
CA ALA A 133 -4.27 20.16 7.52
C ALA A 133 -4.15 19.61 6.09
N ASP A 134 -5.10 19.91 5.21
CA ASP A 134 -5.06 19.48 3.81
C ASP A 134 -4.06 20.30 2.98
N LEU A 135 -3.89 21.59 3.28
CA LEU A 135 -2.83 22.42 2.69
C LEU A 135 -1.43 21.93 3.10
N THR A 136 -1.25 21.54 4.37
CA THR A 136 0.01 20.96 4.86
C THR A 136 0.35 19.64 4.15
N LYS A 137 -0.64 18.79 3.88
CA LYS A 137 -0.47 17.57 3.07
C LYS A 137 -0.13 17.89 1.61
N LEU A 138 -0.71 18.94 1.04
CA LEU A 138 -0.45 19.35 -0.34
C LEU A 138 0.97 19.91 -0.48
N ILE A 139 1.42 20.72 0.48
CA ILE A 139 2.79 21.23 0.57
C ILE A 139 3.79 20.08 0.70
N GLY A 140 3.55 19.09 1.57
CA GLY A 140 4.41 17.91 1.69
C GLY A 140 4.48 17.07 0.40
N ARG A 141 3.40 17.03 -0.38
CA ARG A 141 3.41 16.39 -1.71
C ARG A 141 4.17 17.21 -2.75
N LEU A 142 4.08 18.55 -2.70
CA LEU A 142 4.83 19.46 -3.57
C LEU A 142 6.32 19.44 -3.24
N GLU A 143 6.71 19.40 -1.97
CA GLU A 143 8.09 19.21 -1.53
C GLU A 143 8.64 17.85 -2.01
N ALA A 144 7.85 16.78 -1.92
CA ALA A 144 8.24 15.46 -2.44
C ALA A 144 8.38 15.43 -3.97
N VAL A 145 7.59 16.21 -4.71
CA VAL A 145 7.71 16.36 -6.17
C VAL A 145 8.90 17.25 -6.54
N THR A 146 9.18 18.28 -5.74
CA THR A 146 10.33 19.17 -5.91
C THR A 146 11.64 18.43 -5.67
N CYS A 147 11.74 17.62 -4.61
CA CYS A 147 12.87 16.71 -4.40
C CYS A 147 13.03 15.73 -5.57
N ARG A 148 11.95 15.25 -6.19
CA ARG A 148 12.04 14.36 -7.36
C ARG A 148 12.57 15.10 -8.60
N LEU A 149 12.19 16.36 -8.81
CA LEU A 149 12.66 17.20 -9.91
C LEU A 149 14.12 17.62 -9.74
N GLU A 150 14.53 17.99 -8.52
CA GLU A 150 15.93 18.30 -8.19
C GLU A 150 16.85 17.09 -8.35
N ASN A 151 16.34 15.88 -8.05
CA ASN A 151 17.07 14.63 -8.26
C ASN A 151 17.21 14.24 -9.74
N ILE A 152 16.24 14.60 -10.59
CA ILE A 152 16.35 14.40 -12.05
C ILE A 152 17.34 15.41 -12.64
N ALA A 153 17.32 16.66 -12.17
CA ALA A 153 18.29 17.67 -12.58
C ALA A 153 19.73 17.28 -12.19
N SER A 154 19.93 16.77 -10.97
CA SER A 154 21.25 16.36 -10.44
C SER A 154 21.79 15.07 -11.07
N ALA A 155 20.90 14.18 -11.56
CA ALA A 155 21.30 12.97 -12.29
C ALA A 155 21.89 13.26 -13.68
N THR A 156 21.68 14.47 -14.23
CA THR A 156 22.22 14.88 -15.53
C THR A 156 23.64 15.44 -15.46
N ASP A 157 24.15 15.80 -14.26
CA ASP A 157 25.36 16.63 -14.15
C ASP A 157 26.48 16.10 -13.24
N MET A 158 26.39 14.89 -12.66
CA MET A 158 27.49 14.36 -11.85
C MET A 158 27.86 12.91 -12.15
N ALA A 159 28.66 12.77 -13.21
CA ALA A 159 29.63 11.69 -13.35
C ALA A 159 30.97 12.09 -12.71
N SER A 160 31.12 11.99 -11.38
CA SER A 160 32.44 11.79 -10.73
C SER A 160 32.35 11.59 -9.21
N THR A 161 32.69 10.37 -8.79
CA THR A 161 33.44 9.96 -7.59
C THR A 161 33.31 10.75 -6.27
N SER A 162 32.64 10.16 -5.27
CA SER A 162 33.19 10.05 -3.90
C SER A 162 32.60 8.81 -3.19
N GLN A 163 33.49 8.05 -2.53
CA GLN A 163 33.15 6.90 -1.70
C GLN A 163 32.94 7.40 -0.27
N ASP A 164 31.71 7.25 0.25
CA ASP A 164 31.26 7.27 1.67
C ASP A 164 29.97 8.03 1.95
N GLU A 165 29.28 8.53 0.92
CA GLU A 165 27.94 9.07 1.13
C GLU A 165 26.91 7.94 1.36
N VAL A 166 26.24 7.97 2.52
CA VAL A 166 25.20 7.01 2.89
C VAL A 166 23.96 7.28 2.03
N ALA A 167 23.42 6.25 1.39
CA ALA A 167 22.31 6.42 0.46
C ALA A 167 21.06 7.03 1.15
N PRO A 168 20.26 7.86 0.45
CA PRO A 168 19.12 8.56 1.04
C PRO A 168 18.08 7.65 1.71
N ASN A 169 17.87 6.42 1.20
CA ASN A 169 16.99 5.45 1.83
C ASN A 169 17.55 4.94 3.18
N VAL A 170 18.86 4.76 3.30
CA VAL A 170 19.49 4.39 4.57
C VAL A 170 19.40 5.54 5.58
N ILE A 171 19.56 6.80 5.15
CA ILE A 171 19.39 7.98 6.02
C ILE A 171 17.94 8.08 6.52
N ALA A 172 16.96 7.84 5.65
CA ALA A 172 15.55 7.81 6.05
C ALA A 172 15.30 6.71 7.10
N PHE A 173 15.90 5.53 6.93
CA PHE A 173 15.84 4.46 7.93
C PHE A 173 16.52 4.84 9.26
N ASP A 174 17.64 5.59 9.22
CA ASP A 174 18.32 6.08 10.42
C ASP A 174 17.44 7.01 11.27
N THR A 175 16.49 7.70 10.65
CA THR A 175 15.49 8.52 11.36
C THR A 175 14.56 7.64 12.19
N LEU A 176 14.18 6.46 11.67
CA LEU A 176 13.38 5.47 12.41
C LEU A 176 14.17 4.89 13.59
N LEU A 177 15.45 4.56 13.37
CA LEU A 177 16.32 4.01 14.42
C LEU A 177 16.52 5.01 15.57
N ASN A 178 16.80 6.27 15.23
CA ASN A 178 17.09 7.32 16.22
C ASN A 178 15.85 7.96 16.83
N GLY A 179 14.68 7.77 16.22
CA GLY A 179 13.40 8.29 16.70
C GLY A 179 12.61 7.24 17.51
N PRO A 180 11.54 6.66 16.93
CA PRO A 180 10.61 5.80 17.67
C PRO A 180 11.28 4.53 18.21
N LEU A 181 12.21 3.89 17.49
CA LEU A 181 12.88 2.68 17.98
C LEU A 181 13.75 2.97 19.20
N LYS A 182 14.56 4.03 19.17
CA LYS A 182 15.37 4.43 20.34
C LYS A 182 14.47 4.65 21.56
N LYS A 183 13.34 5.34 21.37
CA LYS A 183 12.40 5.59 22.45
C LYS A 183 11.75 4.31 22.98
N PHE A 184 11.44 3.36 22.10
CA PHE A 184 10.97 2.02 22.47
C PHE A 184 11.97 1.28 23.37
N VAL A 185 13.27 1.32 23.03
CA VAL A 185 14.32 0.67 23.82
C VAL A 185 14.47 1.33 25.19
N GLU A 186 14.44 2.67 25.26
CA GLU A 186 14.48 3.41 26.52
C GLU A 186 13.33 3.02 27.46
N LEU A 187 12.10 2.94 26.94
CA LEU A 187 10.93 2.52 27.72
C LEU A 187 11.01 1.03 28.11
N SER A 188 11.53 0.18 27.22
CA SER A 188 11.78 -1.24 27.53
C SER A 188 12.75 -1.40 28.70
N ASN A 189 13.81 -0.60 28.74
CA ASN A 189 14.77 -0.57 29.84
C ASN A 189 14.16 -0.01 31.13
N THR A 190 13.25 0.95 31.03
CA THR A 190 12.53 1.52 32.18
C THR A 190 11.61 0.46 32.82
N ILE A 191 10.91 -0.34 32.00
CA ILE A 191 10.09 -1.46 32.49
C ILE A 191 10.96 -2.57 33.09
N GLY A 192 12.12 -2.84 32.48
CA GLY A 192 13.09 -3.81 32.99
C GLY A 192 12.70 -5.27 32.73
N GLY A 193 13.37 -6.19 33.44
CA GLY A 193 13.10 -7.63 33.36
C GLY A 193 13.23 -8.20 31.95
N ASP A 194 12.28 -9.03 31.54
CA ASP A 194 12.27 -9.64 30.20
C ASP A 194 11.93 -8.63 29.09
N VAL A 195 11.26 -7.51 29.42
CA VAL A 195 10.92 -6.46 28.45
C VAL A 195 12.17 -5.71 28.00
N SER A 196 13.09 -5.40 28.93
CA SER A 196 14.40 -4.81 28.59
C SER A 196 15.23 -5.72 27.69
N LYS A 197 15.28 -7.03 28.00
CA LYS A 197 16.02 -8.01 27.20
C LYS A 197 15.48 -8.11 25.77
N VAL A 198 14.16 -8.26 25.60
CA VAL A 198 13.57 -8.32 24.26
C VAL A 198 13.73 -6.99 23.53
N GLY A 199 13.69 -5.85 24.23
CA GLY A 199 13.96 -4.53 23.65
C GLY A 199 15.37 -4.42 23.05
N ALA A 200 16.38 -4.95 23.72
CA ALA A 200 17.75 -5.01 23.18
C ALA A 200 17.85 -5.89 21.93
N MET A 201 17.19 -7.06 21.93
CA MET A 201 17.17 -7.96 20.77
C MET A 201 16.48 -7.31 19.55
N VAL A 202 15.40 -6.56 19.78
CA VAL A 202 14.71 -5.79 18.72
C VAL A 202 15.64 -4.72 18.15
N PHE A 203 16.39 -4.01 19.00
CA PHE A 203 17.37 -3.03 18.54
C PHE A 203 18.44 -3.68 17.63
N ASP A 204 18.96 -4.84 18.01
CA ASP A 204 19.92 -5.59 17.20
C ASP A 204 19.31 -6.02 15.85
N ALA A 205 18.05 -6.46 15.84
CA ALA A 205 17.34 -6.87 14.62
C ALA A 205 17.18 -5.70 13.62
N PHE A 206 16.79 -4.53 14.10
CA PHE A 206 16.69 -3.32 13.27
C PHE A 206 18.06 -2.84 12.76
N ASN A 207 19.13 -2.98 13.54
CA ASN A 207 20.49 -2.69 13.08
C ASN A 207 20.98 -3.70 12.02
N ALA A 208 20.63 -4.98 12.15
CA ALA A 208 20.91 -5.97 11.13
C ALA A 208 20.15 -5.64 9.82
N GLU A 209 18.89 -5.22 9.91
CA GLU A 209 18.11 -4.78 8.75
C GLU A 209 18.74 -3.54 8.09
N ARG A 210 19.22 -2.57 8.87
CA ARG A 210 20.01 -1.44 8.36
C ARG A 210 21.22 -1.92 7.57
N GLY A 211 21.93 -2.94 8.05
CA GLY A 211 23.07 -3.55 7.36
C GLY A 211 22.69 -4.06 5.97
N VAL A 212 21.53 -4.74 5.85
CA VAL A 212 20.98 -5.19 4.58
C VAL A 212 20.67 -4.00 3.65
N LEU A 213 20.05 -2.94 4.16
CA LEU A 213 19.74 -1.73 3.39
C LEU A 213 21.01 -1.05 2.84
N VAL A 214 22.08 -0.99 3.64
CA VAL A 214 23.38 -0.47 3.19
C VAL A 214 23.95 -1.33 2.07
N ILE A 215 23.92 -2.66 2.21
CA ILE A 215 24.38 -3.59 1.16
C ILE A 215 23.57 -3.38 -0.12
N ALA A 216 22.25 -3.31 -0.02
CA ALA A 216 21.35 -3.14 -1.15
C ALA A 216 21.58 -1.81 -1.89
N SER A 217 21.86 -0.72 -1.15
CA SER A 217 22.13 0.60 -1.73
C SER A 217 23.44 0.66 -2.54
N LYS A 218 24.38 -0.25 -2.29
CA LYS A 218 25.71 -0.29 -2.93
C LYS A 218 25.86 -1.42 -3.95
N SER A 219 24.88 -2.31 -4.04
CA SER A 219 25.03 -3.57 -4.77
C SER A 219 23.89 -3.83 -5.73
N LYS A 220 24.18 -4.57 -6.81
CA LYS A 220 23.14 -5.17 -7.67
C LYS A 220 22.40 -6.26 -6.91
N GLN A 221 21.18 -6.54 -7.35
CA GLN A 221 20.41 -7.65 -6.80
C GLN A 221 21.20 -8.97 -6.95
N PRO A 222 21.49 -9.66 -5.84
CA PRO A 222 22.28 -10.89 -5.85
C PRO A 222 21.48 -12.09 -6.35
N SER A 223 22.17 -13.21 -6.54
CA SER A 223 21.52 -14.50 -6.74
C SER A 223 20.66 -14.89 -5.53
N GLN A 224 19.69 -15.79 -5.72
CA GLN A 224 18.82 -16.24 -4.63
C GLN A 224 19.61 -16.85 -3.46
N GLU A 225 20.69 -17.58 -3.73
CA GLU A 225 21.54 -18.19 -2.70
C GLU A 225 22.31 -17.15 -1.88
N GLU A 226 22.83 -16.11 -2.53
CA GLU A 226 23.51 -15.00 -1.86
C GLU A 226 22.52 -14.13 -1.09
N LEU A 227 21.31 -13.92 -1.63
CA LEU A 227 20.24 -13.21 -0.94
C LEU A 227 19.90 -13.87 0.40
N VAL A 228 19.75 -15.18 0.44
CA VAL A 228 19.52 -15.93 1.69
C VAL A 228 20.64 -15.68 2.70
N LYS A 229 21.91 -15.66 2.27
CA LYS A 229 23.06 -15.39 3.15
C LYS A 229 23.07 -13.96 3.69
N ILE A 230 22.70 -12.99 2.85
CA ILE A 230 22.63 -11.57 3.24
C ILE A 230 21.50 -11.33 4.26
N LEU A 231 20.36 -12.02 4.10
CA LEU A 231 19.20 -11.87 4.99
C LEU A 231 19.28 -12.73 6.26
N ALA A 232 20.19 -13.72 6.31
CA ALA A 232 20.32 -14.65 7.43
C ALA A 232 20.40 -13.95 8.81
N PRO A 233 21.24 -12.90 9.02
CA PRO A 233 21.33 -12.23 10.32
C PRO A 233 20.01 -11.64 10.81
N VAL A 234 19.19 -11.11 9.90
CA VAL A 234 17.86 -10.58 10.23
C VAL A 234 16.93 -11.72 10.62
N SER A 235 16.90 -12.80 9.83
CA SER A 235 16.03 -13.95 10.09
C SER A 235 16.37 -14.69 11.39
N GLU A 236 17.65 -14.81 11.73
CA GLU A 236 18.11 -15.43 12.98
C GLU A 236 17.71 -14.60 14.20
N LEU A 237 17.79 -13.27 14.12
CA LEU A 237 17.35 -12.39 15.19
C LEU A 237 15.83 -12.42 15.38
N ILE A 238 15.05 -12.44 14.28
CA ILE A 238 13.59 -12.64 14.33
C ILE A 238 13.26 -13.95 15.07
N GLN A 239 13.89 -15.06 14.68
CA GLN A 239 13.66 -16.36 15.31
C GLN A 239 14.09 -16.35 16.79
N SER A 240 15.22 -15.73 17.11
CA SER A 240 15.72 -15.61 18.49
C SER A 240 14.73 -14.86 19.39
N ILE A 241 14.10 -13.80 18.89
CA ILE A 241 13.08 -13.03 19.61
C ILE A 241 11.82 -13.87 19.84
N GLN A 242 11.38 -14.63 18.84
CA GLN A 242 10.23 -15.54 18.98
C GLN A 242 10.53 -16.65 20.00
N ASP A 243 11.69 -17.28 19.89
CA ASP A 243 12.17 -18.29 20.84
C ASP A 243 12.29 -17.74 22.26
N PHE A 244 12.71 -16.48 22.42
CA PHE A 244 12.81 -15.84 23.72
C PHE A 244 11.43 -15.77 24.39
N ARG A 245 10.37 -15.43 23.65
CA ARG A 245 9.00 -15.46 24.16
C ARG A 245 8.57 -16.89 24.53
N GLU A 246 8.88 -17.87 23.69
CA GLU A 246 8.54 -19.28 23.94
C GLU A 246 9.21 -19.85 25.20
N LYS A 247 10.48 -19.49 25.43
CA LYS A 247 11.24 -19.92 26.61
C LYS A 247 10.77 -19.21 27.89
N ASN A 248 10.13 -18.05 27.77
CA ASN A 248 9.69 -17.22 28.90
C ASN A 248 8.16 -17.16 29.03
N ARG A 249 7.46 -18.28 28.75
CA ARG A 249 5.98 -18.39 28.86
C ARG A 249 5.39 -18.06 30.24
N LYS A 250 6.20 -18.11 31.30
CA LYS A 250 5.81 -17.78 32.68
C LYS A 250 6.10 -16.33 33.06
N SER A 251 6.61 -15.51 32.13
CA SER A 251 6.96 -14.12 32.41
C SER A 251 5.73 -13.32 32.85
N ALA A 252 5.90 -12.47 33.86
CA ALA A 252 4.86 -11.50 34.26
C ALA A 252 4.53 -10.51 33.12
N PHE A 253 5.44 -10.36 32.16
CA PHE A 253 5.27 -9.49 30.99
C PHE A 253 4.98 -10.27 29.70
N PHE A 254 4.38 -11.46 29.79
CA PHE A 254 4.16 -12.32 28.62
C PHE A 254 3.37 -11.67 27.47
N ASN A 255 2.42 -10.76 27.77
CA ASN A 255 1.72 -9.99 26.74
C ASN A 255 2.65 -8.99 26.01
N HIS A 256 3.68 -8.45 26.67
CA HIS A 256 4.70 -7.62 26.02
C HIS A 256 5.57 -8.48 25.10
N LEU A 257 6.05 -9.62 25.61
CA LEU A 257 6.85 -10.54 24.82
C LEU A 257 6.08 -11.05 23.58
N SER A 258 4.78 -11.32 23.73
CA SER A 258 3.93 -11.75 22.63
C SER A 258 3.67 -10.61 21.62
N ALA A 259 3.48 -9.38 22.08
CA ALA A 259 3.35 -8.23 21.17
C ALA A 259 4.59 -8.05 20.29
N ILE A 260 5.78 -8.33 20.83
CA ILE A 260 7.02 -8.29 20.06
C ILE A 260 7.19 -9.54 19.19
N SER A 261 6.99 -10.75 19.71
CA SER A 261 7.19 -12.00 18.94
C SER A 261 6.29 -12.10 17.72
N GLU A 262 5.05 -11.63 17.83
CA GLU A 262 4.09 -11.65 16.71
C GLU A 262 4.25 -10.44 15.78
N GLY A 263 4.84 -9.33 16.25
CA GLY A 263 5.05 -8.12 15.46
C GLY A 263 6.40 -8.04 14.75
N ILE A 264 7.45 -8.65 15.32
CA ILE A 264 8.83 -8.59 14.81
C ILE A 264 9.03 -9.22 13.41
N PRO A 265 8.21 -10.19 12.94
CA PRO A 265 8.33 -10.67 11.56
C PRO A 265 8.13 -9.56 10.51
N ALA A 266 7.62 -8.38 10.89
CA ALA A 266 7.60 -7.20 10.04
C ALA A 266 8.96 -6.91 9.37
N LEU A 267 10.09 -7.14 10.05
CA LEU A 267 11.44 -6.98 9.50
C LEU A 267 11.78 -7.98 8.37
N GLY A 268 10.95 -9.00 8.17
CA GLY A 268 11.03 -9.92 7.04
C GLY A 268 10.61 -9.29 5.71
N TRP A 269 10.10 -8.04 5.69
CA TRP A 269 9.62 -7.37 4.47
C TRP A 269 10.71 -7.27 3.38
N VAL A 270 11.99 -7.26 3.77
CA VAL A 270 13.14 -7.26 2.85
C VAL A 270 13.19 -8.47 1.91
N ALA A 271 12.45 -9.55 2.23
CA ALA A 271 12.28 -10.74 1.39
C ALA A 271 10.92 -10.80 0.66
N VAL A 272 10.07 -9.77 0.79
CA VAL A 272 8.68 -9.78 0.31
C VAL A 272 8.53 -8.97 -0.97
N THR A 273 7.92 -9.59 -1.98
CA THR A 273 7.53 -8.96 -3.25
C THR A 273 6.17 -9.51 -3.69
N PRO A 274 5.32 -8.73 -4.37
CA PRO A 274 5.49 -7.32 -4.74
C PRO A 274 4.93 -6.34 -3.68
N ALA A 275 4.48 -6.82 -2.52
CA ALA A 275 3.71 -6.02 -1.56
C ALA A 275 4.32 -6.02 -0.14
N PRO A 276 5.53 -5.47 0.06
CA PRO A 276 6.18 -5.46 1.37
C PRO A 276 5.50 -4.54 2.41
N ALA A 277 4.96 -3.39 2.00
CA ALA A 277 4.29 -2.49 2.96
C ALA A 277 2.96 -3.07 3.53
N PRO A 278 2.09 -3.73 2.73
CA PRO A 278 0.97 -4.50 3.27
C PRO A 278 1.40 -5.60 4.25
N TYR A 279 2.50 -6.30 3.95
CA TYR A 279 3.05 -7.32 4.86
C TYR A 279 3.46 -6.74 6.22
N VAL A 280 4.16 -5.60 6.26
CA VAL A 280 4.51 -4.91 7.52
C VAL A 280 3.25 -4.56 8.33
N LYS A 281 2.18 -4.14 7.65
CA LYS A 281 0.89 -3.84 8.30
C LYS A 281 0.29 -5.06 8.97
N GLU A 282 0.25 -6.20 8.27
CA GLU A 282 -0.31 -7.44 8.81
C GLU A 282 0.44 -7.90 10.06
N MET A 283 1.77 -7.79 10.05
CA MET A 283 2.60 -8.13 11.23
C MET A 283 2.36 -7.15 12.39
N ASN A 284 2.21 -5.85 12.10
CA ASN A 284 1.82 -4.88 13.12
C ASN A 284 0.45 -5.20 13.73
N ASP A 285 -0.56 -5.53 12.90
CA ASP A 285 -1.90 -5.89 13.35
C ASP A 285 -1.88 -7.16 14.24
N ALA A 286 -1.05 -8.15 13.90
CA ALA A 286 -0.83 -9.35 14.71
C ALA A 286 -0.25 -9.02 16.10
N GLY A 287 0.79 -8.18 16.15
CA GLY A 287 1.34 -7.67 17.41
C GLY A 287 0.32 -6.85 18.22
N GLN A 288 -0.52 -6.08 17.53
CA GLN A 288 -1.50 -5.20 18.18
C GLN A 288 -2.53 -5.94 19.02
N PHE A 289 -2.91 -7.16 18.63
CA PHE A 289 -3.77 -8.03 19.45
C PHE A 289 -3.26 -8.18 20.89
N TYR A 290 -1.94 -8.29 21.07
CA TYR A 290 -1.31 -8.40 22.39
C TYR A 290 -1.03 -7.04 23.02
N THR A 291 -0.69 -6.01 22.24
CA THR A 291 -0.56 -4.65 22.79
C THR A 291 -1.87 -4.13 23.39
N ASN A 292 -3.03 -4.49 22.81
CA ASN A 292 -4.34 -4.16 23.37
C ASN A 292 -4.56 -4.80 24.74
N ARG A 293 -4.00 -6.00 24.97
CA ARG A 293 -4.01 -6.65 26.28
C ARG A 293 -3.08 -5.93 27.26
N VAL A 294 -1.89 -5.52 26.82
CA VAL A 294 -1.00 -4.67 27.63
C VAL A 294 -1.70 -3.37 28.03
N LEU A 295 -2.34 -2.67 27.10
CA LEU A 295 -3.11 -1.46 27.40
C LEU A 295 -4.22 -1.75 28.40
N LYS A 296 -4.97 -2.84 28.24
CA LYS A 296 -6.00 -3.24 29.20
C LYS A 296 -5.43 -3.46 30.59
N ASP A 297 -4.28 -4.14 30.70
CA ASP A 297 -3.70 -4.54 31.98
C ASP A 297 -3.01 -3.38 32.72
N TRP A 298 -2.52 -2.36 31.99
CA TRP A 298 -1.62 -1.34 32.52
C TRP A 298 -2.11 0.11 32.42
N LYS A 299 -3.14 0.41 31.62
CA LYS A 299 -3.63 1.80 31.40
C LYS A 299 -3.93 2.61 32.67
N GLU A 300 -4.33 1.94 33.73
CA GLU A 300 -4.69 2.53 35.03
C GLU A 300 -3.63 2.28 36.12
N LYS A 301 -2.54 1.57 35.79
CA LYS A 301 -1.49 1.18 36.76
C LYS A 301 -0.20 1.94 36.54
N ASP A 302 0.30 1.91 35.31
CA ASP A 302 1.57 2.54 34.97
C ASP A 302 1.57 3.00 33.51
N LYS A 303 1.73 4.30 33.35
CA LYS A 303 1.75 4.99 32.06
C LYS A 303 2.93 4.58 31.19
N THR A 304 4.04 4.10 31.77
CA THR A 304 5.24 3.66 31.04
C THR A 304 4.90 2.54 30.04
N HIS A 305 4.05 1.59 30.44
CA HIS A 305 3.61 0.50 29.57
C HIS A 305 2.70 0.96 28.44
N VAL A 306 1.87 1.97 28.70
CA VAL A 306 1.02 2.59 27.67
C VAL A 306 1.87 3.30 26.62
N ASP A 307 2.86 4.06 27.08
CA ASP A 307 3.75 4.79 26.19
C ASP A 307 4.68 3.82 25.42
N TRP A 308 5.09 2.71 26.04
CA TRP A 308 5.81 1.61 25.39
C TRP A 308 5.01 1.00 24.24
N VAL A 309 3.71 0.71 24.46
CA VAL A 309 2.82 0.21 23.40
C VAL A 309 2.72 1.20 22.25
N LYS A 310 2.45 2.47 22.56
CA LYS A 310 2.25 3.51 21.53
C LYS A 310 3.49 3.65 20.65
N VAL A 311 4.67 3.68 21.25
CA VAL A 311 5.91 3.88 20.49
C VAL A 311 6.31 2.63 19.69
N TRP A 312 5.98 1.42 20.17
CA TRP A 312 6.17 0.20 19.39
C TRP A 312 5.31 0.19 18.12
N ILE A 313 4.01 0.48 18.27
CA ILE A 313 3.08 0.57 17.14
C ILE A 313 3.54 1.67 16.17
N GLN A 314 3.99 2.82 16.70
CA GLN A 314 4.55 3.90 15.87
C GLN A 314 5.78 3.44 15.09
N THR A 315 6.69 2.69 15.71
CA THR A 315 7.89 2.16 15.05
C THR A 315 7.53 1.31 13.82
N LEU A 316 6.53 0.43 13.93
CA LEU A 316 6.09 -0.41 12.81
C LEU A 316 5.29 0.37 11.76
N ASN A 317 4.51 1.38 12.15
CA ASN A 317 3.83 2.27 11.21
C ASN A 317 4.84 3.12 10.41
N ASP A 318 5.88 3.63 11.06
CA ASP A 318 6.93 4.38 10.40
C ASP A 318 7.76 3.48 9.48
N LEU A 319 7.98 2.22 9.87
CA LEU A 319 8.59 1.21 8.99
C LEU A 319 7.71 0.98 7.75
N GLN A 320 6.40 0.84 7.92
CA GLN A 320 5.47 0.69 6.79
C GLN A 320 5.53 1.90 5.85
N ALA A 321 5.55 3.12 6.40
CA ALA A 321 5.65 4.35 5.63
C ALA A 321 6.98 4.42 4.86
N TYR A 322 8.09 4.10 5.52
CA TYR A 322 9.42 3.99 4.92
C TYR A 322 9.44 3.01 3.74
N VAL A 323 8.93 1.79 3.95
CA VAL A 323 8.87 0.76 2.91
C VAL A 323 8.01 1.22 1.73
N LYS A 324 6.86 1.84 2.00
CA LYS A 324 5.99 2.37 0.95
C LYS A 324 6.68 3.46 0.11
N GLN A 325 7.48 4.31 0.74
CA GLN A 325 8.15 5.44 0.10
C GLN A 325 9.41 5.04 -0.68
N HIS A 326 10.23 4.14 -0.14
CA HIS A 326 11.55 3.81 -0.69
C HIS A 326 11.62 2.43 -1.35
N HIS A 327 10.69 1.53 -1.04
CA HIS A 327 10.75 0.10 -1.38
C HIS A 327 9.38 -0.47 -1.79
N THR A 328 8.61 0.30 -2.57
CA THR A 328 7.18 0.06 -2.81
C THR A 328 6.84 -1.35 -3.30
N THR A 329 7.66 -1.94 -4.18
CA THR A 329 7.43 -3.26 -4.77
C THR A 329 8.39 -4.35 -4.28
N GLY A 330 9.22 -4.04 -3.29
CA GLY A 330 10.29 -4.91 -2.81
C GLY A 330 11.54 -4.13 -2.41
N LEU A 331 12.49 -4.83 -1.79
CA LEU A 331 13.80 -4.26 -1.48
C LEU A 331 14.47 -3.73 -2.77
N MET A 332 14.82 -2.44 -2.77
CA MET A 332 15.42 -1.78 -3.92
C MET A 332 16.93 -1.95 -3.88
N TRP A 333 17.46 -2.51 -4.97
CA TRP A 333 18.90 -2.70 -5.18
C TRP A 333 19.43 -1.62 -6.12
N ASN A 334 20.73 -1.33 -6.04
CA ASN A 334 21.40 -0.39 -6.93
C ASN A 334 21.81 -1.09 -8.24
N PRO A 335 21.18 -0.78 -9.39
CA PRO A 335 21.51 -1.44 -10.67
C PRO A 335 22.93 -1.16 -11.16
N SER A 336 23.54 -0.05 -10.69
CA SER A 336 24.91 0.36 -10.98
C SER A 336 25.90 -0.08 -9.89
N GLY A 337 25.43 -0.83 -8.89
CA GLY A 337 26.23 -1.31 -7.77
C GLY A 337 27.22 -2.42 -8.14
N LYS A 338 28.05 -2.80 -7.17
CA LYS A 338 28.94 -3.98 -7.28
C LYS A 338 28.13 -5.27 -7.02
N SER A 339 28.72 -6.45 -7.24
CA SER A 339 28.05 -7.71 -6.85
C SER A 339 27.91 -7.76 -5.33
N ALA A 340 26.71 -8.07 -4.82
CA ALA A 340 26.48 -8.13 -3.38
C ALA A 340 27.15 -9.40 -2.80
N THR A 341 28.36 -9.26 -2.28
CA THR A 341 29.04 -10.35 -1.56
C THR A 341 28.78 -10.19 -0.07
N ALA A 342 28.45 -11.29 0.63
CA ALA A 342 28.41 -11.31 2.09
C ALA A 342 29.83 -11.07 2.65
N SER A 343 30.17 -9.81 2.92
CA SER A 343 31.44 -9.46 3.57
C SER A 343 31.29 -9.59 5.08
N VAL A 344 31.86 -10.64 5.65
CA VAL A 344 32.07 -10.78 7.10
C VAL A 344 33.15 -9.76 7.53
N PRO A 345 32.92 -8.87 8.52
CA PRO A 345 33.99 -8.04 9.06
C PRO A 345 34.87 -8.92 9.97
N SER A 346 36.08 -9.26 9.53
CA SER A 346 37.08 -9.89 10.39
C SER A 346 37.84 -8.82 11.18
N VAL A 347 37.62 -8.83 12.50
CA VAL A 347 38.45 -8.09 13.45
C VAL A 347 39.82 -8.77 13.52
N GLN A 348 40.88 -8.05 13.17
CA GLN A 348 42.26 -8.51 13.37
C GLN A 348 42.62 -8.49 14.87
N PRO A 349 43.45 -9.45 15.31
CA PRO A 349 44.46 -9.18 16.32
C PRO A 349 45.89 -9.31 15.77
N LYS A 350 46.78 -8.47 16.30
CA LYS A 350 48.21 -8.31 15.95
C LYS A 350 49.08 -9.54 16.28
N VAL A 351 49.95 -9.87 15.32
CA VAL A 351 51.40 -10.24 15.37
C VAL A 351 51.91 -11.21 16.45
N ALA A 352 52.42 -12.39 16.01
CA ALA A 352 53.73 -12.93 16.44
C ALA A 352 54.25 -14.09 15.54
N LEU A 353 55.35 -13.82 14.83
CA LEU A 353 56.58 -14.62 14.55
C LEU A 353 56.55 -15.97 13.77
N GLN A 354 57.66 -16.19 13.06
CA GLN A 354 57.89 -16.98 11.84
C GLN A 354 58.39 -18.44 12.04
N MET A 355 58.28 -19.21 10.93
CA MET A 355 59.23 -20.21 10.34
C MET A 355 58.72 -21.69 10.26
N PRO A 356 59.38 -22.60 9.49
CA PRO A 356 59.01 -22.98 8.11
C PRO A 356 58.65 -24.48 7.96
N GLY A 357 57.95 -24.85 6.88
CA GLY A 357 57.43 -26.21 6.66
C GLY A 357 58.46 -27.24 6.14
N PRO A 358 58.17 -28.55 6.25
CA PRO A 358 58.90 -29.62 5.55
C PRO A 358 58.20 -30.12 4.25
N PRO A 359 58.96 -30.79 3.35
CA PRO A 359 58.64 -31.00 1.92
C PRO A 359 57.96 -32.37 1.60
N PRO A 360 57.52 -32.62 0.34
CA PRO A 360 56.60 -33.72 -0.03
C PRO A 360 57.32 -35.03 -0.42
N PRO A 361 56.69 -36.21 -0.29
CA PRO A 361 57.21 -37.47 -0.83
C PRO A 361 56.77 -37.74 -2.30
N PRO A 362 57.64 -38.34 -3.16
CA PRO A 362 57.41 -38.62 -4.59
C PRO A 362 57.15 -40.15 -4.84
N PRO A 363 57.07 -40.70 -6.09
CA PRO A 363 55.95 -41.53 -6.56
C PRO A 363 56.28 -43.03 -6.79
N MET A 364 55.25 -43.88 -6.98
CA MET A 364 55.40 -45.20 -7.63
C MET A 364 54.20 -45.53 -8.54
N GLY A 365 54.50 -45.85 -9.81
CA GLY A 365 53.63 -46.64 -10.71
C GLY A 365 53.80 -48.15 -10.41
N ASN A 366 53.13 -49.11 -11.08
CA ASN A 366 52.43 -49.12 -12.35
C ASN A 366 51.64 -50.47 -12.47
N LEU A 367 50.57 -50.52 -13.32
CA LEU A 367 49.93 -51.69 -13.98
C LEU A 367 49.05 -52.62 -13.09
N ASP A 368 47.90 -53.21 -13.48
CA ASP A 368 47.37 -53.65 -14.78
C ASP A 368 45.81 -53.82 -14.74
N LEU A 369 45.21 -53.87 -15.94
CA LEU A 369 43.81 -53.93 -16.38
C LEU A 369 42.79 -54.77 -15.56
N SER A 370 41.55 -54.26 -15.41
CA SER A 370 40.34 -54.79 -16.10
C SER A 370 38.99 -54.17 -15.64
N THR A 371 38.09 -53.99 -16.62
CA THR A 371 36.63 -53.67 -16.58
C THR A 371 36.18 -52.20 -16.49
N PRO A 372 35.37 -51.70 -17.46
CA PRO A 372 34.73 -50.39 -17.36
C PRO A 372 33.40 -50.49 -16.60
N LYS A 373 33.23 -49.66 -15.57
CA LYS A 373 31.93 -49.32 -14.97
C LYS A 373 31.83 -47.79 -14.96
N GLU A 374 31.03 -47.24 -15.87
CA GLU A 374 30.69 -45.83 -15.92
C GLU A 374 29.94 -45.42 -14.64
N SER A 375 30.46 -44.40 -13.95
CA SER A 375 29.77 -43.72 -12.85
C SER A 375 28.95 -42.55 -13.39
N ALA A 376 27.79 -42.33 -12.76
CA ALA A 376 26.72 -41.41 -13.16
C ALA A 376 27.04 -39.91 -12.99
N GLU A 377 28.31 -39.52 -12.85
CA GLU A 377 28.73 -38.13 -12.63
C GLU A 377 29.11 -37.40 -13.93
N ASP A 378 29.64 -38.10 -14.95
CA ASP A 378 29.97 -37.48 -16.24
C ASP A 378 28.74 -37.11 -17.09
N ALA A 379 27.62 -37.81 -16.87
CA ALA A 379 26.36 -37.54 -17.57
C ALA A 379 25.68 -36.24 -17.10
N ARG A 380 25.82 -35.89 -15.81
CA ARG A 380 25.23 -34.64 -15.27
C ARG A 380 26.03 -33.40 -15.69
N ASN A 381 27.36 -33.49 -15.71
CA ASN A 381 28.20 -32.36 -16.14
C ASN A 381 28.10 -32.08 -17.65
N LYS A 382 27.88 -33.11 -18.48
CA LYS A 382 27.57 -32.89 -19.91
C LYS A 382 26.20 -32.24 -20.13
N LEU A 383 25.19 -32.62 -19.36
CA LEU A 383 23.84 -32.07 -19.47
C LEU A 383 23.76 -30.57 -19.13
N PHE A 384 24.53 -30.11 -18.13
CA PHE A 384 24.60 -28.67 -17.79
C PHE A 384 25.43 -27.85 -18.78
N SER A 385 26.39 -28.47 -19.49
CA SER A 385 27.15 -27.80 -20.55
C SER A 385 26.36 -27.61 -21.86
N GLU A 386 25.34 -28.43 -22.11
CA GLU A 386 24.45 -28.28 -23.29
C GLU A 386 23.36 -27.23 -23.10
N LEU A 387 22.94 -26.99 -21.85
CA LEU A 387 21.89 -26.00 -21.51
C LEU A 387 22.36 -24.54 -21.63
N ASN A 388 23.67 -24.28 -21.68
CA ASN A 388 24.24 -22.92 -21.76
C ASN A 388 24.56 -22.43 -23.19
N LYS A 389 23.98 -23.03 -24.24
CA LYS A 389 24.29 -22.68 -25.66
C LYS A 389 23.31 -21.70 -26.33
N GLY A 390 22.34 -21.13 -25.62
CA GLY A 390 21.44 -20.10 -26.18
C GLY A 390 20.70 -20.53 -27.45
N GLU A 391 20.44 -19.58 -28.37
CA GLU A 391 19.62 -19.75 -29.59
C GLU A 391 20.10 -20.85 -30.57
N ALA A 392 21.31 -21.39 -30.40
CA ALA A 392 21.86 -22.45 -31.26
C ALA A 392 21.34 -23.88 -30.94
N ILE A 393 20.52 -24.06 -29.90
CA ILE A 393 20.06 -25.40 -29.46
C ILE A 393 19.09 -26.09 -30.44
N THR A 394 18.48 -25.34 -31.36
CA THR A 394 17.51 -25.86 -32.34
C THR A 394 18.15 -26.58 -33.53
N SER A 395 19.48 -26.44 -33.71
CA SER A 395 20.24 -27.03 -34.83
C SER A 395 20.56 -28.52 -34.66
N GLY A 396 20.56 -29.01 -33.40
CA GLY A 396 21.01 -30.37 -33.05
C GLY A 396 19.91 -31.40 -32.84
N LEU A 397 18.64 -31.00 -32.88
CA LEU A 397 17.51 -31.93 -32.70
C LEU A 397 17.24 -32.71 -33.98
N LYS A 398 17.22 -34.05 -33.87
CA LYS A 398 16.87 -34.96 -34.96
C LYS A 398 15.45 -34.61 -35.46
N LYS A 399 15.34 -34.15 -36.70
CA LYS A 399 14.03 -33.80 -37.29
C LYS A 399 13.16 -35.05 -37.38
N VAL A 400 11.99 -34.99 -36.74
CA VAL A 400 10.98 -36.05 -36.78
C VAL A 400 10.41 -36.12 -38.19
N THR A 401 10.74 -37.19 -38.93
CA THR A 401 10.17 -37.45 -40.24
C THR A 401 8.70 -37.87 -40.13
N GLN A 402 7.95 -37.71 -41.22
CA GLN A 402 6.48 -37.78 -41.24
C GLN A 402 5.93 -39.16 -40.81
N ASP A 403 6.74 -40.19 -40.94
CA ASP A 403 6.53 -41.58 -40.55
C ASP A 403 6.61 -41.82 -39.02
N MET A 404 7.27 -40.93 -38.27
CA MET A 404 7.43 -41.02 -36.81
C MET A 404 6.35 -40.24 -36.03
N GLN A 405 5.41 -39.62 -36.72
CA GLN A 405 4.33 -38.83 -36.13
C GLN A 405 3.10 -39.71 -35.89
N THR A 406 2.78 -39.99 -34.62
CA THR A 406 1.66 -40.86 -34.17
C THR A 406 0.26 -40.36 -34.56
N HIS A 407 0.16 -39.18 -35.18
CA HIS A 407 -1.09 -38.62 -35.75
C HIS A 407 -1.20 -38.79 -37.27
N LYS A 408 -0.13 -39.22 -37.96
CA LYS A 408 -0.10 -39.46 -39.41
C LYS A 408 0.08 -40.94 -39.79
N ASN A 409 0.46 -41.79 -38.84
CA ASN A 409 0.69 -43.22 -39.06
C ASN A 409 -0.12 -44.07 -38.05
N PRO A 410 -1.36 -44.48 -38.39
CA PRO A 410 -2.28 -45.17 -37.47
C PRO A 410 -1.80 -46.56 -36.99
N SER A 411 -0.86 -47.19 -37.70
CA SER A 411 -0.32 -48.52 -37.39
C SER A 411 0.47 -48.58 -36.07
N LEU A 412 1.02 -47.44 -35.61
CA LEU A 412 1.78 -47.31 -34.36
C LEU A 412 0.92 -47.33 -33.09
N ARG A 413 -0.41 -47.43 -33.23
CA ARG A 413 -1.38 -47.53 -32.10
C ARG A 413 -1.83 -48.97 -31.82
N SER A 414 -1.21 -49.96 -32.46
CA SER A 414 -1.57 -51.38 -32.35
C SER A 414 -0.64 -52.08 -31.37
N GLY A 415 -0.92 -51.97 -30.07
CA GLY A 415 -0.23 -52.71 -29.00
C GLY A 415 -1.25 -53.50 -28.16
N PRO A 416 -0.87 -54.65 -27.54
CA PRO A 416 -1.83 -55.57 -26.96
C PRO A 416 -2.54 -55.00 -25.71
N ALA A 417 -3.88 -55.01 -25.78
CA ALA A 417 -4.94 -55.16 -24.76
C ALA A 417 -4.65 -54.94 -23.24
N PRO A 418 -5.64 -54.43 -22.46
CA PRO A 418 -7.08 -54.65 -22.70
C PRO A 418 -7.96 -53.38 -22.63
N PHE A 419 -8.67 -53.10 -23.72
CA PHE A 419 -9.96 -52.40 -23.74
C PHE A 419 -10.97 -53.25 -24.50
N LYS A 420 -12.21 -53.34 -24.00
CA LYS A 420 -13.39 -53.86 -24.73
C LYS A 420 -14.15 -52.70 -25.39
N ALA A 421 -14.75 -52.98 -26.55
CA ALA A 421 -15.25 -52.03 -27.55
C ALA A 421 -16.70 -51.54 -27.35
N ALA A 422 -17.03 -50.48 -28.12
CA ALA A 422 -18.21 -49.58 -28.13
C ALA A 422 -19.53 -50.16 -28.72
N PRO A 423 -20.61 -49.36 -28.87
CA PRO A 423 -20.74 -48.56 -30.11
C PRO A 423 -21.40 -47.16 -30.04
N LEU A 424 -20.85 -46.31 -30.92
CA LEU A 424 -21.34 -45.15 -31.69
C LEU A 424 -22.63 -44.38 -31.35
N GLY A 425 -22.45 -43.05 -31.32
CA GLY A 425 -23.24 -42.11 -32.13
C GLY A 425 -23.41 -40.74 -31.47
N GLU A 426 -22.73 -39.70 -31.96
CA GLU A 426 -23.32 -38.36 -32.18
C GLU A 426 -22.36 -37.31 -32.75
N THR A 427 -22.99 -36.27 -33.25
CA THR A 427 -22.63 -35.25 -34.24
C THR A 427 -22.04 -33.94 -33.65
N VAL A 428 -21.26 -33.27 -34.51
CA VAL A 428 -21.21 -31.79 -34.73
C VAL A 428 -20.20 -30.89 -33.97
N SER A 429 -19.41 -30.21 -34.83
CA SER A 429 -18.67 -28.93 -34.78
C SER A 429 -17.74 -28.54 -33.61
N LYS A 430 -16.47 -28.33 -34.01
CA LYS A 430 -15.35 -27.74 -33.26
C LYS A 430 -15.52 -26.23 -33.02
N ALA A 431 -15.38 -25.81 -31.77
CA ALA A 431 -14.97 -24.46 -31.38
C ALA A 431 -13.48 -24.47 -30.93
N SER A 432 -12.83 -23.32 -31.13
CA SER A 432 -11.41 -23.03 -30.96
C SER A 432 -10.89 -23.27 -29.54
N LEU A 433 -9.72 -23.93 -29.39
CA LEU A 433 -9.10 -24.23 -28.09
C LEU A 433 -8.16 -23.10 -27.64
N VAL A 434 -8.61 -22.37 -26.62
CA VAL A 434 -7.79 -21.46 -25.79
C VAL A 434 -6.92 -22.32 -24.87
N SER A 435 -5.64 -21.94 -24.75
CA SER A 435 -4.61 -22.56 -23.90
C SER A 435 -5.05 -22.66 -22.43
N THR A 436 -4.99 -23.87 -21.86
CA THR A 436 -5.36 -24.16 -20.47
C THR A 436 -4.28 -23.70 -19.47
N PRO A 437 -4.66 -22.94 -18.41
CA PRO A 437 -3.74 -22.59 -17.32
C PRO A 437 -3.55 -23.76 -16.35
N THR A 438 -2.31 -24.05 -15.99
CA THR A 438 -1.90 -25.08 -15.02
C THR A 438 -2.64 -24.92 -13.68
N SER A 439 -3.42 -25.94 -13.28
CA SER A 439 -4.22 -25.95 -12.06
C SER A 439 -3.36 -26.38 -10.86
N LYS A 440 -3.31 -25.57 -9.79
CA LYS A 440 -2.79 -26.00 -8.48
C LYS A 440 -3.70 -27.11 -7.89
N PRO A 441 -3.20 -27.95 -6.97
CA PRO A 441 -4.01 -29.01 -6.37
C PRO A 441 -5.16 -28.41 -5.54
N PRO A 442 -6.34 -29.07 -5.51
CA PRO A 442 -7.44 -28.68 -4.62
C PRO A 442 -7.01 -28.70 -3.16
N LYS A 443 -7.42 -27.70 -2.39
CA LYS A 443 -7.10 -27.54 -0.97
C LYS A 443 -8.38 -27.31 -0.17
N MET A 444 -8.53 -27.99 0.96
CA MET A 444 -9.61 -27.78 1.91
C MET A 444 -9.09 -28.14 3.31
N GLU A 445 -8.63 -27.14 4.06
CA GLU A 445 -8.10 -27.35 5.41
C GLU A 445 -8.32 -26.12 6.29
N LEU A 446 -8.29 -26.33 7.60
CA LEU A 446 -8.27 -25.27 8.59
C LEU A 446 -6.81 -24.88 8.88
N ASP A 447 -6.45 -23.65 8.53
CA ASP A 447 -5.16 -23.05 8.86
C ASP A 447 -5.36 -22.01 9.97
N GLY A 448 -5.05 -22.42 11.20
CA GLY A 448 -5.33 -21.64 12.41
C GLY A 448 -6.83 -21.41 12.60
N LYS A 449 -7.31 -20.19 12.30
CA LYS A 449 -8.74 -19.80 12.36
C LYS A 449 -9.36 -19.61 10.98
N LYS A 450 -8.61 -19.88 9.92
CA LYS A 450 -9.04 -19.63 8.54
C LYS A 450 -9.26 -20.96 7.84
N TRP A 451 -10.50 -21.25 7.48
CA TRP A 451 -10.80 -22.33 6.56
C TRP A 451 -10.39 -21.92 5.16
N ILE A 452 -9.48 -22.67 4.56
CA ILE A 452 -8.92 -22.43 3.23
C ILE A 452 -9.52 -23.45 2.27
N VAL A 453 -10.36 -22.99 1.33
CA VAL A 453 -10.97 -23.81 0.27
C VAL A 453 -10.49 -23.28 -1.07
N GLU A 454 -9.52 -23.94 -1.69
CA GLU A 454 -8.89 -23.43 -2.92
C GLU A 454 -8.92 -24.44 -4.05
N TYR A 455 -8.98 -23.93 -5.28
CA TYR A 455 -8.79 -24.70 -6.51
C TYR A 455 -9.74 -25.90 -6.68
N GLN A 456 -10.89 -25.88 -5.99
CA GLN A 456 -11.92 -26.92 -6.10
C GLN A 456 -12.60 -26.82 -7.46
N LYS A 457 -12.75 -27.95 -8.14
CA LYS A 457 -13.37 -28.02 -9.47
C LYS A 457 -14.40 -29.14 -9.53
N ASN A 458 -15.61 -28.83 -10.01
CA ASN A 458 -16.69 -29.80 -10.19
C ASN A 458 -17.05 -30.55 -8.89
N GLN A 459 -17.01 -29.87 -7.74
CA GLN A 459 -17.34 -30.46 -6.44
C GLN A 459 -18.70 -29.98 -5.96
N SER A 460 -19.71 -30.84 -5.92
CA SER A 460 -21.07 -30.45 -5.51
C SER A 460 -21.35 -30.55 -4.01
N ASN A 461 -20.48 -31.22 -3.24
CA ASN A 461 -20.77 -31.66 -1.87
C ASN A 461 -19.67 -31.29 -0.86
N LEU A 462 -19.04 -30.11 -1.00
CA LEU A 462 -18.06 -29.66 -0.01
C LEU A 462 -18.79 -29.13 1.22
N VAL A 463 -18.55 -29.72 2.40
CA VAL A 463 -19.21 -29.33 3.64
C VAL A 463 -18.18 -29.06 4.72
N ILE A 464 -18.25 -27.88 5.35
CA ILE A 464 -17.48 -27.51 6.54
C ILE A 464 -18.43 -27.59 7.73
N THR A 465 -18.24 -28.59 8.59
CA THR A 465 -19.08 -28.82 9.77
C THR A 465 -18.44 -28.38 11.08
N GLU A 466 -17.11 -28.42 11.18
CA GLU A 466 -16.36 -28.10 12.40
C GLU A 466 -16.02 -26.60 12.46
N THR A 467 -17.04 -25.77 12.63
CA THR A 467 -16.90 -24.32 12.61
C THR A 467 -16.97 -23.70 14.00
N GLU A 468 -16.22 -22.61 14.19
CA GLU A 468 -16.29 -21.76 15.39
C GLU A 468 -16.58 -20.29 15.02
N MET A 469 -17.22 -19.55 15.93
CA MET A 469 -17.66 -18.17 15.70
C MET A 469 -16.54 -17.17 15.38
N ASN A 470 -15.30 -17.49 15.76
CA ASN A 470 -14.12 -16.65 15.49
C ASN A 470 -13.40 -17.02 14.18
N GLN A 471 -13.89 -18.02 13.45
CA GLN A 471 -13.26 -18.51 12.23
C GLN A 471 -13.75 -17.75 11.00
N VAL A 472 -12.93 -17.75 9.95
CA VAL A 472 -13.24 -17.15 8.64
C VAL A 472 -13.10 -18.22 7.57
N VAL A 473 -14.00 -18.24 6.60
CA VAL A 473 -13.89 -19.13 5.43
C VAL A 473 -13.41 -18.33 4.23
N TYR A 474 -12.35 -18.80 3.58
CA TYR A 474 -11.77 -18.21 2.39
C TYR A 474 -11.84 -19.20 1.23
N ILE A 475 -12.62 -18.86 0.22
CA ILE A 475 -12.89 -19.68 -0.96
C ILE A 475 -12.20 -19.03 -2.15
N PHE A 476 -11.17 -19.68 -2.71
CA PHE A 476 -10.32 -19.08 -3.73
C PHE A 476 -10.18 -19.93 -4.98
N LYS A 477 -10.43 -19.33 -6.15
CA LYS A 477 -10.26 -20.01 -7.46
C LYS A 477 -11.00 -21.35 -7.57
N CYS A 478 -12.15 -21.45 -6.93
CA CYS A 478 -13.06 -22.58 -7.09
C CYS A 478 -13.91 -22.41 -8.34
N GLU A 479 -14.22 -23.51 -9.02
CA GLU A 479 -14.99 -23.52 -10.26
C GLU A 479 -16.06 -24.61 -10.26
N ASN A 480 -17.27 -24.28 -10.70
CA ASN A 480 -18.39 -25.23 -10.86
C ASN A 480 -18.61 -26.10 -9.62
N SER A 481 -18.65 -25.48 -8.44
CA SER A 481 -18.64 -26.18 -7.15
C SER A 481 -19.63 -25.57 -6.17
N THR A 482 -20.12 -26.37 -5.22
CA THR A 482 -21.02 -25.94 -4.15
C THR A 482 -20.39 -26.22 -2.79
N ILE A 483 -20.34 -25.21 -1.94
CA ILE A 483 -19.72 -25.25 -0.62
C ILE A 483 -20.79 -24.94 0.43
N GLN A 484 -20.90 -25.81 1.44
CA GLN A 484 -21.80 -25.63 2.57
C GLN A 484 -20.99 -25.34 3.83
N VAL A 485 -21.30 -24.25 4.52
CA VAL A 485 -20.67 -23.87 5.79
C VAL A 485 -21.70 -23.94 6.89
N LYS A 486 -21.61 -24.95 7.75
CA LYS A 486 -22.55 -25.12 8.87
C LYS A 486 -22.11 -24.29 10.06
N GLY A 487 -23.06 -23.89 10.89
CA GLY A 487 -22.82 -23.13 12.11
C GLY A 487 -22.62 -21.63 11.87
N LYS A 488 -22.29 -20.92 12.95
CA LYS A 488 -22.08 -19.47 12.93
C LYS A 488 -20.59 -19.16 12.96
N ILE A 489 -20.11 -18.43 11.97
CA ILE A 489 -18.69 -18.03 11.82
C ILE A 489 -18.54 -16.51 11.74
N ASN A 490 -17.32 -16.00 11.70
CA ASN A 490 -17.08 -14.56 11.65
C ASN A 490 -17.46 -13.97 10.29
N SER A 491 -16.86 -14.48 9.20
CA SER A 491 -17.11 -14.03 7.83
C SER A 491 -16.75 -15.10 6.80
N ILE A 492 -17.25 -14.90 5.57
CA ILE A 492 -16.93 -15.72 4.40
C ILE A 492 -16.46 -14.79 3.27
N VAL A 493 -15.37 -15.16 2.60
CA VAL A 493 -14.85 -14.45 1.43
C VAL A 493 -14.72 -15.42 0.27
N MET A 494 -15.35 -15.07 -0.86
CA MET A 494 -15.18 -15.73 -2.14
C MET A 494 -14.35 -14.85 -3.06
N ASP A 495 -13.17 -15.34 -3.46
CA ASP A 495 -12.26 -14.63 -4.37
C ASP A 495 -11.99 -15.45 -5.63
N SER A 496 -12.13 -14.82 -6.79
CA SER A 496 -11.73 -15.38 -8.08
C SER A 496 -12.43 -16.70 -8.42
N CYS A 497 -13.67 -16.87 -7.93
CA CYS A 497 -14.47 -18.07 -8.10
C CYS A 497 -15.40 -17.94 -9.32
N LYS A 498 -15.68 -19.06 -9.99
CA LYS A 498 -16.54 -19.09 -11.18
C LYS A 498 -17.60 -20.18 -11.10
N ARG A 499 -18.89 -19.86 -11.28
CA ARG A 499 -19.97 -20.86 -11.17
C ARG A 499 -19.96 -21.57 -9.81
N VAL A 500 -19.73 -20.82 -8.73
CA VAL A 500 -19.67 -21.36 -7.37
C VAL A 500 -20.87 -20.92 -6.56
N GLY A 501 -21.48 -21.88 -5.87
CA GLY A 501 -22.52 -21.65 -4.87
C GLY A 501 -21.99 -21.80 -3.45
N VAL A 502 -22.31 -20.87 -2.56
CA VAL A 502 -22.07 -21.02 -1.13
C VAL A 502 -23.37 -21.03 -0.36
N VAL A 503 -23.57 -22.01 0.53
CA VAL A 503 -24.71 -22.06 1.44
C VAL A 503 -24.17 -22.02 2.85
N PHE A 504 -24.65 -21.11 3.69
CA PHE A 504 -24.14 -20.99 5.05
C PHE A 504 -25.23 -20.63 6.05
N ASP A 505 -25.01 -21.00 7.31
CA ASP A 505 -26.01 -20.75 8.34
C ASP A 505 -26.00 -19.30 8.81
N SER A 506 -24.90 -18.81 9.40
CA SER A 506 -24.83 -17.40 9.82
C SER A 506 -23.40 -16.88 9.83
N VAL A 507 -23.27 -15.58 9.57
CA VAL A 507 -22.01 -14.84 9.75
C VAL A 507 -22.20 -13.74 10.78
N VAL A 508 -21.15 -13.43 11.54
CA VAL A 508 -21.16 -12.33 12.52
C VAL A 508 -20.99 -10.98 11.82
N SER A 509 -20.20 -10.92 10.75
CA SER A 509 -19.82 -9.67 10.09
C SER A 509 -20.30 -9.62 8.64
N SER A 510 -19.63 -10.30 7.73
CA SER A 510 -19.88 -10.15 6.29
C SER A 510 -19.78 -11.44 5.48
N MET A 511 -20.46 -11.44 4.33
CA MET A 511 -20.15 -12.26 3.17
C MET A 511 -19.55 -11.36 2.09
N GLU A 512 -18.44 -11.76 1.47
CA GLU A 512 -17.74 -10.95 0.48
C GLU A 512 -17.52 -11.73 -0.82
N PHE A 513 -17.80 -11.09 -1.95
CA PHE A 513 -17.46 -11.55 -3.28
C PHE A 513 -16.43 -10.62 -3.88
N VAL A 514 -15.30 -11.16 -4.32
CA VAL A 514 -14.20 -10.43 -4.92
C VAL A 514 -13.83 -11.12 -6.23
N ASN A 515 -13.83 -10.39 -7.34
CA ASN A 515 -13.35 -10.92 -8.63
C ASN A 515 -14.06 -12.21 -9.09
N CYS A 516 -15.34 -12.38 -8.77
CA CYS A 516 -16.09 -13.62 -9.03
C CYS A 516 -16.92 -13.55 -10.33
N GLN A 517 -17.35 -14.72 -10.84
CA GLN A 517 -18.18 -14.82 -12.06
C GLN A 517 -19.29 -15.86 -11.91
N SER A 518 -20.54 -15.48 -12.18
CA SER A 518 -21.71 -16.38 -12.12
C SER A 518 -21.80 -17.13 -10.78
N THR A 519 -21.72 -16.42 -9.68
CA THR A 519 -21.73 -16.99 -8.32
C THR A 519 -23.08 -16.81 -7.64
N GLN A 520 -23.36 -17.64 -6.65
CA GLN A 520 -24.56 -17.54 -5.84
C GLN A 520 -24.26 -17.78 -4.37
N MET A 521 -25.00 -17.12 -3.48
CA MET A 521 -24.98 -17.41 -2.05
C MET A 521 -26.38 -17.63 -1.52
N GLN A 522 -26.50 -18.49 -0.51
CA GLN A 522 -27.72 -18.68 0.25
C GLN A 522 -27.40 -18.67 1.74
N VAL A 523 -28.05 -17.77 2.47
CA VAL A 523 -28.01 -17.74 3.93
C VAL A 523 -29.25 -18.42 4.49
N THR A 524 -29.11 -19.26 5.52
CA THR A 524 -30.26 -19.86 6.20
C THR A 524 -30.63 -19.13 7.50
N GLY A 525 -29.67 -18.48 8.15
CA GLY A 525 -29.82 -17.65 9.35
C GLY A 525 -29.50 -16.17 9.06
N VAL A 526 -28.55 -15.55 9.77
CA VAL A 526 -28.30 -14.10 9.71
C VAL A 526 -27.01 -13.74 8.94
N VAL A 527 -27.11 -12.76 8.03
CA VAL A 527 -25.98 -12.03 7.42
C VAL A 527 -26.21 -10.51 7.53
N PRO A 528 -25.36 -9.78 8.28
CA PRO A 528 -25.54 -8.33 8.43
C PRO A 528 -25.11 -7.52 7.19
N THR A 529 -24.04 -7.93 6.52
CA THR A 529 -23.47 -7.17 5.40
C THR A 529 -23.01 -8.11 4.27
N ILE A 530 -23.29 -7.71 3.04
CA ILE A 530 -22.79 -8.39 1.84
C ILE A 530 -21.99 -7.38 1.02
N SER A 531 -20.74 -7.71 0.70
CA SER A 531 -19.88 -6.90 -0.16
C SER A 531 -19.68 -7.58 -1.51
N ILE A 532 -19.83 -6.85 -2.61
CA ILE A 532 -19.70 -7.36 -3.98
C ILE A 532 -18.74 -6.47 -4.76
N ASP A 533 -17.48 -6.87 -4.83
CA ASP A 533 -16.43 -6.15 -5.57
C ASP A 533 -16.00 -6.91 -6.82
N LYS A 534 -15.93 -6.20 -7.95
CA LYS A 534 -15.39 -6.71 -9.21
C LYS A 534 -16.00 -8.04 -9.64
N THR A 535 -17.30 -8.24 -9.43
CA THR A 535 -17.98 -9.52 -9.63
C THR A 535 -19.07 -9.40 -10.69
N ASP A 536 -19.09 -10.34 -11.64
CA ASP A 536 -20.04 -10.37 -12.75
C ASP A 536 -21.00 -11.55 -12.58
N GLY A 537 -22.27 -11.30 -12.29
CA GLY A 537 -23.27 -12.34 -12.02
C GLY A 537 -23.23 -12.82 -10.58
N CYS A 538 -24.04 -12.23 -9.71
CA CYS A 538 -24.13 -12.59 -8.29
C CYS A 538 -25.59 -12.69 -7.85
N GLN A 539 -26.01 -13.90 -7.44
CA GLN A 539 -27.36 -14.15 -6.91
C GLN A 539 -27.31 -14.33 -5.39
N ILE A 540 -28.08 -13.53 -4.67
CA ILE A 540 -28.09 -13.48 -3.20
C ILE A 540 -29.44 -13.98 -2.69
N TYR A 541 -29.49 -15.21 -2.18
CA TYR A 541 -30.68 -15.79 -1.58
C TYR A 541 -30.70 -15.50 -0.07
N LEU A 542 -31.61 -14.62 0.35
CA LEU A 542 -31.77 -14.24 1.75
C LEU A 542 -32.65 -15.24 2.51
N SER A 543 -32.48 -15.27 3.83
CA SER A 543 -33.42 -15.91 4.75
C SER A 543 -34.44 -14.87 5.27
N LYS A 544 -35.49 -15.35 5.95
CA LYS A 544 -36.42 -14.48 6.68
C LYS A 544 -35.73 -13.69 7.81
N ASP A 545 -34.61 -14.18 8.32
CA ASP A 545 -33.85 -13.56 9.41
C ASP A 545 -32.81 -12.54 8.92
N SER A 546 -32.56 -12.46 7.60
CA SER A 546 -31.55 -11.60 6.97
C SER A 546 -32.14 -10.45 6.16
N LEU A 547 -33.37 -10.03 6.43
CA LEU A 547 -34.04 -8.97 5.65
C LEU A 547 -33.44 -7.56 5.90
N ASN A 548 -32.71 -7.37 7.00
CA ASN A 548 -32.04 -6.11 7.33
C ASN A 548 -30.59 -6.04 6.82
N VAL A 549 -30.24 -6.86 5.82
CA VAL A 549 -28.89 -6.91 5.27
C VAL A 549 -28.54 -5.60 4.56
N VAL A 550 -27.30 -5.14 4.75
CA VAL A 550 -26.72 -4.04 3.97
C VAL A 550 -25.90 -4.64 2.83
N VAL A 551 -26.19 -4.24 1.60
CA VAL A 551 -25.40 -4.66 0.43
C VAL A 551 -24.58 -3.49 -0.07
N VAL A 552 -23.28 -3.69 -0.20
CA VAL A 552 -22.31 -2.74 -0.75
C VAL A 552 -21.73 -3.36 -2.02
N SER A 553 -21.78 -2.64 -3.13
CA SER A 553 -21.22 -3.11 -4.40
C SER A 553 -20.28 -2.08 -5.03
N SER A 554 -19.25 -2.58 -5.71
CA SER A 554 -18.30 -1.78 -6.47
C SER A 554 -17.83 -2.53 -7.70
N LYS A 555 -17.88 -1.88 -8.86
CA LYS A 555 -17.39 -2.45 -10.13
C LYS A 555 -17.96 -3.85 -10.43
N SER A 556 -19.23 -4.06 -10.14
CA SER A 556 -19.91 -5.36 -10.27
C SER A 556 -21.17 -5.20 -11.11
N SER A 557 -21.57 -6.26 -11.81
CA SER A 557 -22.76 -6.28 -12.68
C SER A 557 -23.54 -7.59 -12.54
N GLU A 558 -24.78 -7.60 -13.03
CA GLU A 558 -25.73 -8.72 -12.94
C GLU A 558 -25.96 -9.17 -11.48
N MET A 559 -26.24 -8.22 -10.59
CA MET A 559 -26.42 -8.48 -9.16
C MET A 559 -27.89 -8.51 -8.78
N ASN A 560 -28.37 -9.63 -8.24
CA ASN A 560 -29.76 -9.81 -7.86
C ASN A 560 -29.90 -10.31 -6.42
N ILE A 561 -30.82 -9.69 -5.67
CA ILE A 561 -31.24 -10.12 -4.33
C ILE A 561 -32.56 -10.88 -4.44
N LEU A 562 -32.57 -12.10 -3.94
CA LEU A 562 -33.72 -12.97 -3.88
C LEU A 562 -34.26 -13.00 -2.45
N VAL A 563 -35.42 -12.37 -2.25
CA VAL A 563 -36.09 -12.23 -0.95
C VAL A 563 -37.16 -13.30 -0.81
N PRO A 564 -37.15 -14.11 0.27
CA PRO A 564 -38.10 -15.19 0.44
C PRO A 564 -39.51 -14.68 0.75
N LYS A 565 -40.52 -15.29 0.14
CA LYS A 565 -41.96 -15.14 0.45
C LYS A 565 -42.41 -16.21 1.45
N ASP A 566 -43.59 -16.02 2.01
CA ASP A 566 -44.19 -16.99 2.95
C ASP A 566 -44.57 -18.33 2.31
N ASN A 567 -44.80 -18.35 0.99
CA ASN A 567 -45.13 -19.56 0.24
C ASN A 567 -43.90 -20.39 -0.20
N GLY A 568 -42.68 -19.97 0.17
CA GLY A 568 -41.44 -20.66 -0.19
C GLY A 568 -40.81 -20.21 -1.53
N ASP A 569 -41.48 -19.34 -2.28
CA ASP A 569 -40.91 -18.73 -3.49
C ASP A 569 -40.01 -17.55 -3.12
N TYR A 570 -39.20 -17.10 -4.09
CA TYR A 570 -38.39 -15.88 -3.96
C TYR A 570 -38.90 -14.76 -4.87
N VAL A 571 -38.76 -13.52 -4.43
CA VAL A 571 -38.88 -12.33 -5.29
C VAL A 571 -37.48 -11.82 -5.59
N GLU A 572 -37.21 -11.63 -6.87
CA GLU A 572 -35.94 -11.12 -7.35
C GLU A 572 -35.97 -9.59 -7.46
N TYR A 573 -34.95 -8.94 -6.90
CA TYR A 573 -34.71 -7.51 -6.97
C TYR A 573 -33.31 -7.26 -7.54
N ALA A 574 -33.25 -6.64 -8.71
CA ALA A 574 -31.99 -6.24 -9.30
C ALA A 574 -31.39 -5.06 -8.53
N LEU A 575 -30.09 -5.12 -8.25
CA LEU A 575 -29.38 -3.98 -7.69
C LEU A 575 -29.10 -2.95 -8.80
N PRO A 576 -29.18 -1.65 -8.50
CA PRO A 576 -28.80 -0.61 -9.44
C PRO A 576 -27.33 -0.69 -9.86
N GLU A 577 -27.10 -0.59 -11.17
CA GLU A 577 -25.75 -0.60 -11.76
C GLU A 577 -25.43 0.70 -12.49
N GLN A 578 -26.46 1.45 -12.89
CA GLN A 578 -26.30 2.73 -13.57
C GLN A 578 -26.62 3.88 -12.62
N TYR A 579 -25.67 4.81 -12.51
CA TYR A 579 -25.77 5.95 -11.62
C TYR A 579 -25.60 7.23 -12.43
N ARG A 580 -26.54 8.17 -12.27
CA ARG A 580 -26.39 9.53 -12.78
C ARG A 580 -25.70 10.35 -11.72
N THR A 581 -24.50 10.83 -12.04
CA THR A 581 -23.78 11.78 -11.18
C THR A 581 -23.81 13.15 -11.83
N THR A 582 -24.26 14.15 -11.07
CA THR A 582 -24.29 15.55 -11.50
C THR A 582 -23.35 16.36 -10.62
N PHE A 583 -22.48 17.17 -11.23
CA PHE A 583 -21.71 18.18 -10.53
C PHE A 583 -22.54 19.47 -10.45
N ASN A 584 -22.82 19.96 -9.25
CA ASN A 584 -23.70 21.11 -9.01
C ASN A 584 -22.93 22.43 -8.79
N GLY A 585 -21.64 22.47 -9.14
CA GLY A 585 -20.75 23.61 -8.90
C GLY A 585 -20.02 23.57 -7.56
N THR A 586 -20.56 22.92 -6.52
CA THR A 586 -19.94 22.79 -5.20
C THR A 586 -19.65 21.35 -4.78
N GLY A 587 -20.27 20.37 -5.43
CA GLY A 587 -20.12 18.96 -5.10
C GLY A 587 -20.80 18.02 -6.10
N LEU A 588 -20.81 16.74 -5.76
CA LEU A 588 -21.40 15.67 -6.56
C LEU A 588 -22.72 15.23 -5.93
N THR A 589 -23.75 15.08 -6.75
CA THR A 589 -25.00 14.40 -6.39
C THR A 589 -25.16 13.18 -7.29
N THR A 590 -25.25 12.00 -6.70
CA THR A 590 -25.40 10.74 -7.42
C THR A 590 -26.74 10.11 -7.09
N VAL A 591 -27.51 9.78 -8.12
CA VAL A 591 -28.79 9.08 -8.02
C VAL A 591 -28.75 7.84 -8.92
N VAL A 592 -29.57 6.84 -8.58
CA VAL A 592 -29.81 5.70 -9.48
C VAL A 592 -30.44 6.24 -10.77
N SER A 593 -29.94 5.80 -11.92
CA SER A 593 -30.49 6.20 -13.22
C SER A 593 -31.64 5.27 -13.60
N ASP A 594 -32.83 5.84 -13.80
CA ASP A 594 -34.02 5.11 -14.29
C ASP A 594 -34.01 4.89 -15.82
N ILE A 595 -32.94 5.27 -16.51
CA ILE A 595 -32.80 5.05 -17.96
C ILE A 595 -32.38 3.60 -18.19
N ALA A 596 -33.38 2.73 -18.34
CA ALA A 596 -33.24 1.43 -19.00
C ALA A 596 -33.19 1.57 -20.52
#